data_AF-A0A835F306-F1
#
_entry.id   AF-A0A835F306-F1
#
_cell.length_a   1.000
_cell.length_b   1.000
_cell.length_c   1.000
_cell.angle_alpha   90.00
_cell.angle_beta   90.00
_cell.angle_gamma   90.00
#
_symmetry.space_group_name_H-M   'P 1'
#
loop_
_entity.id
_entity.type
_entity.pdbx_description
1 polymer ?
#
loop_
_entity_poly.entity_id
_entity_poly.type
_entity_poly.pdbx_seq_one_letter_code
_entity_poly.pdbx_strand_id
1 'polypeptide(L)' 'MLVSWRLWKRRNACVFRDATPDIAEVMEELLEEASLWAQAGATSLGAVGWPVRVSAGPPIV' A
#
# COMPACT_ATOMS: atom_id res chain seq x y z
N MET A 1 -11.65 0.57 1.14
CA MET A 1 -11.79 0.77 -0.32
C MET A 1 -10.47 0.72 -1.08
N LEU A 2 -9.32 1.05 -0.47
CA LEU A 2 -7.99 0.98 -1.11
C LEU A 2 -7.66 -0.37 -1.77
N VAL A 3 -7.84 -1.48 -1.04
CA VAL A 3 -7.49 -2.83 -1.49
C VAL A 3 -8.27 -3.21 -2.76
N SER A 4 -9.60 -3.05 -2.72
CA SER A 4 -10.48 -3.36 -3.86
C SER A 4 -10.14 -2.52 -5.09
N TRP A 5 -9.82 -1.24 -4.90
CA TRP A 5 -9.46 -0.33 -5.99
C TRP A 5 -8.09 -0.68 -6.62
N ARG A 6 -7.08 -0.98 -5.81
CA ARG A 6 -5.75 -1.38 -6.30
C ARG A 6 -5.81 -2.69 -7.07
N LEU A 7 -6.55 -3.68 -6.55
CA LEU A 7 -6.76 -4.96 -7.23
C LEU A 7 -7.48 -4.81 -8.56
N TRP A 8 -8.53 -3.98 -8.61
CA TRP A 8 -9.26 -3.70 -9.85
C TRP A 8 -8.35 -3.05 -10.92
N LYS A 9 -7.52 -2.07 -10.54
CA LYS A 9 -6.55 -1.44 -11.44
C LYS A 9 -5.53 -2.44 -11.95
N ARG A 10 -4.95 -3.28 -11.09
CA ARG A 10 -3.98 -4.30 -11.51
C ARG A 10 -4.59 -5.30 -12.47
N ARG A 11 -5.78 -5.82 -12.15
CA ARG A 11 -6.50 -6.73 -13.05
C ARG A 11 -6.70 -6.12 -14.43
N ASN A 12 -7.08 -4.85 -14.49
CA ASN A 12 -7.25 -4.14 -15.76
C ASN A 12 -5.91 -3.91 -16.49
N ALA A 13 -4.82 -3.64 -15.79
CA ALA A 13 -3.51 -3.54 -16.42
C ALA A 13 -3.07 -4.89 -17.04
N CYS A 14 -3.32 -6.01 -16.35
CA CYS A 14 -3.03 -7.33 -16.91
C CYS A 14 -3.87 -7.64 -18.16
N VAL A 15 -5.15 -7.25 -18.16
CA VAL A 15 -6.08 -7.52 -19.27
C VAL A 15 -5.85 -6.59 -20.46
N PHE A 16 -5.52 -5.32 -20.23
CA PHE A 16 -5.49 -4.30 -21.28
C PHE A 16 -4.08 -3.84 -21.68
N ARG A 17 -3.04 -4.18 -20.91
CA ARG A 17 -1.66 -3.71 -21.13
C ARG A 17 -0.62 -4.82 -21.03
N ASP A 18 -1.04 -6.09 -21.10
CA ASP A 18 -0.18 -7.27 -20.97
C ASP A 18 0.75 -7.25 -19.74
N ALA A 19 0.32 -6.58 -18.67
CA ALA A 19 1.09 -6.56 -17.43
C ALA A 19 1.06 -7.93 -16.75
N THR A 20 2.19 -8.38 -16.22
CA THR A 20 2.26 -9.63 -15.44
C THR A 20 1.46 -9.48 -14.14
N PRO A 21 0.65 -10.46 -13.71
CA PRO A 21 0.06 -10.41 -12.39
C PRO A 21 1.16 -10.44 -11.33
N ASP A 22 1.23 -9.38 -10.52
CA ASP A 22 2.18 -9.28 -9.40
C ASP A 22 1.43 -8.81 -8.17
N ILE A 23 1.38 -9.69 -7.17
CA ILE A 23 0.72 -9.41 -5.89
C ILE A 23 1.63 -8.56 -5.00
N ALA A 24 2.96 -8.73 -5.10
CA ALA A 24 3.90 -7.95 -4.31
C ALA A 24 3.81 -6.47 -4.68
N GLU A 25 3.74 -6.15 -5.96
CA GLU A 25 3.56 -4.78 -6.45
C GLU A 25 2.25 -4.14 -5.93
N VAL A 26 1.14 -4.89 -5.96
CA VAL A 26 -0.14 -4.41 -5.41
C VAL A 26 -0.05 -4.16 -3.90
N MET A 27 0.70 -4.99 -3.18
CA MET A 27 0.92 -4.82 -1.75
C MET A 27 1.82 -3.62 -1.45
N GLU A 28 2.86 -3.37 -2.23
CA GLU A 28 3.71 -2.17 -2.09
C GLU A 28 2.91 -0.89 -2.33
N GLU A 29 2.17 -0.80 -3.43
CA GLU A 29 1.33 0.38 -3.72
C GLU A 29 0.28 0.62 -2.62
N LEU A 30 -0.26 -0.45 -2.06
CA LEU A 30 -1.18 -0.35 -0.92
C LEU A 30 -0.46 0.25 0.27
N LEU A 31 0.72 -0.30 0.61
CA LEU A 31 1.57 0.11 1.73
C LEU A 31 1.98 1.58 1.66
N GLU A 32 2.32 2.06 0.47
CA GLU A 32 2.61 3.46 0.25
C GLU A 32 1.38 4.33 0.45
N GLU A 33 0.25 3.99 -0.18
CA GLU A 33 -0.97 4.79 -0.12
C GLU A 33 -1.50 4.93 1.32
N ALA A 34 -1.58 3.84 2.09
CA ALA A 34 -2.05 3.98 3.46
C ALA A 34 -0.99 4.63 4.38
N SER A 35 0.30 4.63 4.03
CA SER A 35 1.27 5.50 4.71
C SER A 35 0.99 6.99 4.45
N LEU A 36 0.57 7.37 3.23
CA LEU A 36 0.17 8.74 2.90
C LEU A 36 -1.10 9.13 3.66
N TRP A 37 -2.05 8.21 3.81
CA TRP A 37 -3.27 8.47 4.58
C TRP A 37 -2.96 8.65 6.07
N ALA A 38 -2.05 7.85 6.62
CA ALA A 38 -1.57 8.04 7.99
C ALA A 38 -0.95 9.43 8.17
N GLN A 39 -0.10 9.86 7.23
CA GLN A 39 0.50 11.20 7.22
C GLN A 39 -0.54 12.32 7.07
N ALA A 40 -1.61 12.08 6.32
CA ALA A 40 -2.74 12.99 6.20
C ALA A 40 -3.67 13.01 7.43
N GLY A 41 -3.34 12.26 8.50
CA GLY A 41 -4.07 12.27 9.77
C GLY A 41 -5.06 11.12 9.96
N ALA A 42 -5.11 10.13 9.07
CA ALA A 42 -5.95 8.95 9.26
C ALA A 42 -5.49 8.14 10.48
N THR A 43 -6.30 8.14 11.53
CA THR A 43 -5.88 7.70 12.87
C THR A 43 -6.17 6.22 13.16
N SER A 44 -6.91 5.53 12.29
CA SER A 44 -7.44 4.18 12.54
C SER A 44 -6.84 3.08 11.65
N LEU A 45 -5.78 3.37 10.90
CA LEU A 45 -5.16 2.38 10.01
C LEU A 45 -4.61 1.17 10.79
N GLY A 46 -4.02 1.40 11.97
CA GLY A 46 -3.53 0.33 12.84
C GLY A 46 -4.62 -0.64 13.34
N ALA A 47 -5.88 -0.19 13.44
CA ALA A 47 -6.99 -1.04 13.86
C ALA A 47 -7.36 -2.12 12.83
N VAL A 48 -6.93 -1.97 11.57
CA VAL A 48 -7.13 -2.94 10.49
C VAL A 48 -5.86 -3.77 10.23
N GLY A 49 -4.91 -3.77 11.18
CA GLY A 49 -3.66 -4.51 11.05
C GLY A 49 -2.63 -3.86 10.12
N TRP A 50 -2.75 -2.55 9.89
CA TRP A 50 -1.80 -1.83 9.06
C TRP A 50 -0.41 -1.79 9.73
N PRO A 51 0.66 -2.24 9.05
CA PRO A 51 2.01 -2.10 9.58
C PRO A 51 2.39 -0.62 9.55
N VAL A 52 2.40 0.01 10.71
CA VAL A 52 3.05 1.33 10.86
C VAL A 52 4.52 1.09 10.56
N ARG A 53 5.04 1.64 9.45
CA ARG A 53 6.48 1.71 9.27
C ARG A 53 7.02 2.58 10.39
N VAL A 54 7.58 1.94 11.42
CA VAL A 54 8.47 2.61 12.36
C VAL A 54 9.56 3.20 11.48
N SER A 55 9.59 4.52 11.32
CA SER A 55 10.75 5.16 10.71
C SER A 55 11.94 4.73 11.55
N ALA A 56 12.87 3.98 10.98
CA ALA A 56 14.12 3.69 11.65
C ALA A 56 14.72 5.05 12.04
N GLY A 57 14.75 5.34 13.34
CA GLY A 57 15.53 6.46 13.85
C GLY A 57 16.97 6.28 13.37
N PRO A 58 17.71 7.38 13.15
CA PRO A 58 19.09 7.28 12.67
C PRO A 58 19.89 6.34 13.60
N PRO A 59 20.78 5.50 13.05
CA PRO A 59 21.58 4.59 13.86
C PRO A 59 22.36 5.41 14.88
N ILE A 60 22.23 5.03 16.16
CA ILE A 60 23.04 5.59 17.23
C ILE A 60 24.42 4.96 17.07
N VAL A 61 25.32 5.65 16.38
CA VAL A 61 26.77 5.41 16.37
C VAL A 61 27.47 6.74 16.52
#